data_AF-A0A9X6AE64-F1
#
_entry.id   AF-A0A9X6AE64-F1
#
_cell.length_a   1.000
_cell.length_b   1.000
_cell.length_c   1.000
_cell.angle_alpha   90.00
_cell.angle_beta   90.00
_cell.angle_gamma   90.00
#
_symmetry.space_group_name_H-M   'P 1'
#
loop_
_entity.id
_entity.type
_entity.pdbx_description
1 polymer ?
#
loop_
_entity_poly.entity_id
_entity_poly.type
_entity_poly.pdbx_seq_one_letter_code
_entity_poly.pdbx_strand_id
1 'polypeptide(L)'
;MRAPEELNEVDWAALEHAYGPAGDVPEMIRVLYAEESPETERGESVGEELINNLNHQGSLYPATLEAVPFLAHLALHVTWHREALLE
;
A
#
# COMPACT_ATOMS: atom_id res chain seq x y z
N MET A 1 10.84 8.82 5.89
CA MET A 1 9.54 8.43 5.31
C MET A 1 9.59 8.83 3.85
N ARG A 2 9.03 8.01 2.96
CA ARG A 2 9.08 8.25 1.51
C ARG A 2 7.69 8.65 1.03
N ALA A 3 7.64 9.68 0.20
CA ALA A 3 6.40 10.20 -0.34
C ALA A 3 5.93 9.35 -1.54
N PRO A 4 4.64 9.35 -1.93
CA PRO A 4 4.14 8.52 -3.03
C PRO A 4 4.81 8.79 -4.38
N GLU A 5 5.42 9.97 -4.57
CA GLU A 5 6.19 10.33 -5.77
C GLU A 5 7.44 9.44 -5.95
N GLU A 6 7.98 8.88 -4.87
CA GLU A 6 9.17 8.03 -4.87
C GLU A 6 8.86 6.55 -5.18
N LEU A 7 7.58 6.17 -5.35
CA LEU A 7 7.18 4.77 -5.58
C LEU A 7 7.85 4.16 -6.82
N ASN A 8 8.15 4.97 -7.84
CA ASN A 8 8.78 4.50 -9.09
C ASN A 8 10.30 4.26 -8.96
N GLU A 9 10.91 4.61 -7.84
CA GLU A 9 12.34 4.37 -7.59
C GLU A 9 12.63 2.95 -7.09
N VAL A 10 11.58 2.19 -6.77
CA VAL A 10 11.65 0.80 -6.32
C VAL A 10 11.30 -0.11 -7.48
N ASP A 11 12.10 -1.16 -7.70
CA ASP A 11 11.77 -2.23 -8.65
C ASP A 11 10.81 -3.24 -8.00
N TRP A 12 9.54 -2.86 -7.90
CA TRP A 12 8.51 -3.66 -7.24
C TRP A 12 8.28 -5.02 -7.90
N ALA A 13 8.48 -5.13 -9.21
CA ALA A 13 8.34 -6.38 -9.93
C ALA A 13 9.45 -7.40 -9.57
N ALA A 14 10.58 -6.94 -9.01
CA ALA A 14 11.63 -7.79 -8.46
C ALA A 14 11.39 -8.19 -6.99
N LEU A 15 10.38 -7.62 -6.33
CA LEU A 15 9.97 -7.96 -4.98
C LEU A 15 8.79 -8.95 -5.02
N GLU A 16 8.64 -9.73 -3.96
CA GLU A 16 7.49 -10.60 -3.77
C GLU A 16 6.59 -10.08 -2.64
N HIS A 17 5.29 -10.35 -2.77
CA HIS A 17 4.28 -10.33 -1.71
C HIS A 17 3.61 -11.71 -1.62
N ALA A 18 2.54 -11.85 -0.84
CA ALA A 18 1.89 -13.13 -0.57
C ALA A 18 1.43 -13.96 -1.78
N TYR A 19 1.19 -13.33 -2.93
CA TYR A 19 0.63 -13.98 -4.12
C TYR A 19 1.56 -13.91 -5.34
N GLY A 20 2.81 -13.46 -5.17
CA GLY A 20 3.81 -13.42 -6.25
C GLY A 20 4.50 -12.05 -6.39
N PRO A 21 4.95 -11.71 -7.61
CA PRO A 21 5.66 -10.45 -7.88
C PRO A 21 4.81 -9.22 -7.56
N ALA A 22 5.40 -8.23 -6.89
CA ALA A 22 4.67 -7.11 -6.30
C ALA A 22 4.49 -5.88 -7.19
N GLY A 23 4.42 -6.07 -8.51
CA GLY A 23 4.31 -4.97 -9.48
C GLY A 23 3.02 -4.15 -9.39
N ASP A 24 2.01 -4.66 -8.69
CA ASP A 24 0.70 -4.05 -8.42
C ASP A 24 0.70 -3.11 -7.21
N VAL A 25 1.54 -3.37 -6.20
CA VAL A 25 1.63 -2.61 -4.94
C VAL A 25 1.73 -1.08 -5.13
N PRO A 26 2.50 -0.52 -6.08
CA PRO A 26 2.62 0.93 -6.23
C PRO A 26 1.29 1.60 -6.54
N GLU A 27 0.47 0.96 -7.37
CA GLU A 27 -0.81 1.52 -7.76
C GLU A 27 -1.82 1.44 -6.61
N MET A 28 -1.81 0.33 -5.87
CA MET A 28 -2.62 0.19 -4.65
C MET A 28 -2.30 1.29 -3.64
N ILE A 29 -1.00 1.57 -3.41
CA ILE A 29 -0.59 2.67 -2.52
C ILE A 29 -1.09 4.02 -3.06
N ARG A 30 -0.96 4.29 -4.37
CA ARG A 30 -1.44 5.57 -4.96
C ARG A 30 -2.94 5.77 -4.78
N VAL A 31 -3.75 4.71 -4.92
CA VAL A 31 -5.20 4.78 -4.69
C VAL A 31 -5.48 5.28 -3.28
N LEU A 32 -4.73 4.81 -2.28
CA LEU A 32 -4.88 5.26 -0.89
C LEU A 32 -4.48 6.73 -0.67
N TYR A 33 -3.67 7.33 -1.56
CA TYR A 33 -3.31 8.75 -1.49
C TYR A 33 -4.31 9.68 -2.19
N ALA A 34 -5.18 9.17 -3.05
CA ALA A 34 -6.12 9.99 -3.79
C ALA A 34 -7.16 10.63 -2.84
N GLU A 35 -7.49 11.90 -3.05
CA GLU A 35 -8.61 12.56 -2.37
C GLU A 35 -9.96 11.93 -2.75
N GLU A 36 -10.93 12.06 -1.84
CA GLU A 36 -12.27 11.48 -1.96
C GLU A 36 -12.96 11.83 -3.30
N SER A 37 -12.94 10.88 -4.22
CA SER A 37 -13.94 10.76 -5.29
C SER A 37 -15.16 10.04 -4.70
N PRO A 38 -16.38 10.10 -5.28
CA PRO A 38 -17.54 9.30 -4.85
C PRO A 38 -17.36 7.75 -4.85
N GLU A 39 -16.13 7.25 -4.87
CA GLU A 39 -15.70 5.86 -4.77
C GLU A 39 -14.88 5.60 -3.48
N THR A 40 -15.19 6.24 -2.33
CA THR A 40 -14.47 6.01 -1.06
C THR A 40 -14.42 4.51 -0.68
N GLU A 41 -15.46 3.75 -1.04
CA GLU A 41 -15.56 2.29 -0.93
C GLU A 41 -14.42 1.54 -1.66
N ARG A 42 -13.92 2.11 -2.77
CA ARG A 42 -12.83 1.54 -3.56
C ARG A 42 -11.48 1.69 -2.87
N GLY A 43 -11.29 2.76 -2.08
CA GLY A 43 -10.07 2.97 -1.31
C GLY A 43 -9.95 2.01 -0.14
N GLU A 44 -11.06 1.73 0.56
CA GLU A 44 -11.11 0.74 1.64
C GLU A 44 -10.79 -0.66 1.13
N SER A 45 -11.46 -1.13 0.07
CA SER A 45 -11.21 -2.46 -0.49
C SER A 45 -9.77 -2.65 -0.97
N VAL A 46 -9.19 -1.60 -1.57
CA VAL A 46 -7.79 -1.65 -2.04
C VAL A 46 -6.82 -1.65 -0.86
N GLY A 47 -7.13 -0.96 0.23
CA GLY A 47 -6.31 -0.99 1.44
C GLY A 47 -6.31 -2.36 2.11
N GLU A 48 -7.48 -2.99 2.27
CA GLU A 48 -7.58 -4.37 2.76
C GLU A 48 -6.79 -5.35 1.89
N GLU A 49 -6.94 -5.25 0.56
CA GLU A 49 -6.20 -6.09 -0.38
C GLU A 49 -4.69 -5.86 -0.26
N LEU A 50 -4.26 -4.60 -0.11
CA LEU A 50 -2.86 -4.24 0.04
C LEU A 50 -2.28 -4.84 1.32
N ILE A 51 -2.95 -4.70 2.47
CA ILE A 51 -2.42 -5.28 3.71
C ILE A 51 -2.43 -6.79 3.64
N ASN A 52 -3.44 -7.41 3.05
CA ASN A 52 -3.45 -8.86 2.84
C ASN A 52 -2.30 -9.33 1.92
N ASN A 53 -1.94 -8.56 0.87
CA ASN A 53 -0.78 -8.84 0.02
C ASN A 53 0.52 -8.73 0.82
N LEU A 54 0.68 -7.67 1.61
CA LEU A 54 1.91 -7.35 2.35
C LEU A 54 2.05 -8.13 3.66
N ASN A 55 0.98 -8.63 4.27
CA ASN A 55 1.01 -9.30 5.56
C ASN A 55 0.06 -10.50 5.61
N HIS A 56 0.13 -11.40 4.64
CA HIS A 56 -0.74 -12.55 4.66
C HIS A 56 -0.45 -13.47 5.86
N GLN A 57 -1.42 -13.57 6.76
CA GLN A 57 -1.37 -14.43 7.95
C GLN A 57 -0.14 -14.18 8.84
N GLY A 58 0.29 -12.91 8.96
CA GLY A 58 1.44 -12.53 9.78
C GLY A 58 2.81 -12.74 9.12
N SER A 59 2.86 -13.19 7.87
CA SER A 59 4.11 -13.33 7.13
C SER A 59 4.57 -12.00 6.55
N LEU A 60 5.88 -11.73 6.59
CA LEU A 60 6.48 -10.55 5.96
C LEU A 60 7.20 -10.96 4.68
N TYR A 61 7.11 -10.12 3.66
CA TYR A 61 7.69 -10.30 2.34
C TYR A 61 8.65 -9.13 2.01
N PRO A 62 9.51 -9.25 0.99
CA PRO A 62 10.35 -8.13 0.54
C PRO A 62 9.54 -6.87 0.24
N ALA A 63 8.38 -7.00 -0.41
CA ALA A 63 7.48 -5.88 -0.67
C ALA A 63 6.93 -5.23 0.62
N THR A 64 6.70 -6.02 1.69
CA THR A 64 6.26 -5.50 2.99
C THR A 64 7.23 -4.47 3.53
N LEU A 65 8.52 -4.84 3.59
CA LEU A 65 9.55 -3.99 4.16
C LEU A 65 9.70 -2.70 3.36
N GLU A 66 9.63 -2.80 2.04
CA GLU A 66 9.77 -1.67 1.13
C GLU A 66 8.54 -0.74 1.16
N ALA A 67 7.35 -1.26 1.46
CA ALA A 67 6.12 -0.46 1.59
C ALA A 67 6.05 0.38 2.86
N VAL A 68 6.69 -0.05 3.97
CA VAL A 68 6.66 0.65 5.28
C VAL A 68 6.88 2.17 5.19
N PRO A 69 7.95 2.70 4.54
CA PRO A 69 8.17 4.14 4.49
C PRO A 69 7.06 4.94 3.79
N PHE A 70 6.34 4.32 2.84
CA PHE A 70 5.21 4.92 2.13
C PHE A 70 3.91 4.85 2.94
N LEU A 71 3.66 3.71 3.61
CA LEU A 71 2.50 3.54 4.50
C LEU A 71 2.61 4.44 5.74
N ALA A 72 3.82 4.62 6.29
CA ALA A 72 4.06 5.58 7.37
C ALA A 72 3.79 7.02 6.92
N HIS A 73 4.20 7.38 5.70
CA HIS A 73 3.87 8.69 5.14
C HIS A 73 2.35 8.85 4.94
N LEU A 74 1.67 7.81 4.45
CA LEU A 74 0.22 7.79 4.24
C LEU A 74 -0.52 8.03 5.55
N ALA A 75 -0.19 7.26 6.59
CA ALA A 75 -0.82 7.37 7.91
C ALA A 75 -0.71 8.78 8.52
N LEU A 76 0.35 9.52 8.21
CA LEU A 76 0.57 10.87 8.73
C LEU A 76 -0.10 11.97 7.89
N HIS A 77 -0.23 11.79 6.58
CA HIS A 77 -0.63 12.86 5.66
C HIS A 77 -2.03 12.68 5.05
N VAL A 78 -2.56 11.45 5.05
CA VAL A 78 -3.89 11.14 4.54
C VAL A 78 -4.80 10.77 5.72
N THR A 79 -5.96 11.43 5.81
CA THR A 79 -6.90 11.25 6.93
C THR A 79 -8.07 10.34 6.62
N TRP A 80 -8.37 10.09 5.35
CA TRP A 80 -9.60 9.43 4.89
C TRP A 80 -9.46 7.92 4.59
N HIS A 81 -8.28 7.31 4.76
CA HIS A 81 -8.04 5.87 4.57
C HIS A 81 -7.19 5.21 5.67
N ARG A 82 -7.14 5.80 6.87
CA ARG A 82 -6.27 5.30 7.95
C ARG A 82 -6.72 3.94 8.50
N GLU A 83 -8.03 3.68 8.49
CA GLU A 83 -8.59 2.42 9.02
C GLU A 83 -8.12 1.21 8.20
N ALA A 84 -7.99 1.37 6.87
CA ALA A 84 -7.51 0.32 5.97
C ALA A 84 -6.02 -0.06 6.19
N LEU A 85 -5.30 0.63 7.09
CA LEU A 85 -3.94 0.26 7.50
C LEU A 85 -3.90 -0.63 8.75
N LEU A 86 -5.04 -0.90 9.37
CA LEU A 86 -5.15 -1.59 10.65
C LEU A 86 -5.69 -3.02 10.53
N GLU A 87 -6.15 -3.42 9.34
CA GLU A 87 -6.71 -4.75 9.05
C GLU A 87 -5.63 -5.70 8.52
#